data_AF-A0A023AZU8-F1
#
_entry.id   AF-A0A023AZU8-F1
#
_cell.length_a   1.000
_cell.length_b   1.000
_cell.length_c   1.000
_cell.angle_alpha   90.00
_cell.angle_beta   90.00
_cell.angle_gamma   90.00
#
_symmetry.space_group_name_H-M   'P 1'
#
loop_
_entity.id
_entity.type
_entity.pdbx_description
1 polymer ?
#
loop_
_entity_poly.entity_id
_entity_poly.type
_entity_poly.pdbx_seq_one_letter_code
_entity_poly.pdbx_strand_id
1 'polypeptide(L)'
;MRFLSAVLLAVSAVFAEVVELTDDNFVGTTKIGTGEQTERWFVKFFAPWCPHCKRMAQTWVDLSEELGEGPDGTALRVGEVDATTQDALKTKFDITGFPRMYLFDTDGKVYKYPGARTVEGFSAFALGGYKSFDPVATTL
;
A
#
# COMPACT_ATOMS: atom_id res chain seq x y z
N MET A 1 2.17 -9.40 -51.39
CA MET A 1 1.35 -9.77 -50.22
C MET A 1 2.22 -9.66 -48.97
N ARG A 2 2.20 -8.51 -48.28
CA ARG A 2 2.92 -8.31 -47.01
C ARG A 2 1.85 -8.16 -45.94
N PHE A 3 1.71 -9.20 -45.13
CA PHE A 3 0.79 -9.22 -44.00
C PHE A 3 1.30 -8.25 -42.94
N LEU A 4 0.57 -7.17 -42.69
CA LEU A 4 0.79 -6.33 -41.51
C LEU A 4 0.36 -7.15 -40.28
N SER A 5 1.33 -7.57 -39.46
CA SER A 5 1.04 -8.11 -38.13
C SER A 5 0.61 -6.97 -37.23
N ALA A 6 -0.67 -6.95 -36.86
CA ALA A 6 -1.15 -6.15 -35.74
C ALA A 6 -0.74 -6.86 -34.44
N VAL A 7 0.27 -6.32 -33.75
CA VAL A 7 0.58 -6.72 -32.39
C VAL A 7 -0.51 -6.13 -31.49
N LEU A 8 -1.49 -6.95 -31.13
CA LEU A 8 -2.50 -6.61 -30.15
C LEU A 8 -1.83 -6.67 -28.77
N LEU A 9 -1.32 -5.54 -28.28
CA LEU A 9 -0.95 -5.39 -26.87
C LEU A 9 -2.23 -5.56 -26.05
N ALA A 10 -2.42 -6.74 -25.47
CA ALA A 10 -3.43 -6.95 -24.44
C ALA A 10 -3.03 -6.09 -23.23
N VAL A 11 -3.62 -4.89 -23.14
CA VAL A 11 -3.57 -4.08 -21.93
C VAL A 11 -4.41 -4.84 -20.90
N SER A 12 -3.75 -5.67 -20.12
CA SER A 12 -4.35 -6.33 -18.96
C SER A 12 -4.68 -5.22 -17.97
N ALA A 13 -5.93 -4.78 -17.93
CA ALA A 13 -6.39 -3.88 -16.88
C ALA A 13 -6.25 -4.63 -15.55
N VAL A 14 -5.22 -4.28 -14.79
CA VAL A 14 -5.04 -4.78 -13.43
C VAL A 14 -6.06 -4.02 -12.60
N PHE A 15 -7.19 -4.66 -12.29
CA PHE A 15 -8.13 -4.11 -11.33
C PHE A 15 -7.40 -4.01 -9.98
N ALA A 16 -7.25 -2.80 -9.49
CA ALA A 16 -6.54 -2.52 -8.25
C ALA A 16 -7.47 -2.77 -7.07
N GLU A 17 -7.54 -4.02 -6.64
CA GLU A 17 -8.17 -4.45 -5.41
C GLU A 17 -7.23 -4.24 -4.22
N VAL A 18 -7.78 -3.97 -3.04
CA VAL A 18 -7.01 -3.94 -1.79
C VAL A 18 -6.41 -5.33 -1.56
N VAL A 19 -5.09 -5.41 -1.53
CA VAL A 19 -4.40 -6.70 -1.35
C VAL A 19 -4.35 -7.07 0.13
N GLU A 20 -4.88 -8.23 0.48
CA GLU A 20 -4.73 -8.80 1.81
C GLU A 20 -3.29 -9.30 2.02
N LEU A 21 -2.62 -8.74 3.03
CA LEU A 21 -1.27 -9.08 3.41
C LEU A 21 -1.26 -9.80 4.77
N THR A 22 -0.53 -10.90 4.82
CA THR A 22 -0.41 -11.79 5.97
C THR A 22 1.05 -12.02 6.33
N ASP A 23 1.30 -12.59 7.51
CA ASP A 23 2.65 -12.97 7.95
C ASP A 23 3.34 -13.88 6.91
N ASP A 24 2.59 -14.71 6.19
CA ASP A 24 3.11 -15.66 5.19
C ASP A 24 3.43 -15.01 3.84
N ASN A 25 2.67 -14.01 3.41
CA ASN A 25 2.78 -13.47 2.05
C ASN A 25 3.46 -12.09 1.97
N PHE A 26 3.59 -11.36 3.08
CA PHE A 26 3.96 -9.95 3.07
C PHE A 26 5.27 -9.69 2.32
N VAL A 27 6.35 -10.39 2.67
CA VAL A 27 7.67 -10.20 2.02
C VAL A 27 7.64 -10.69 0.58
N GLY A 28 6.99 -11.83 0.31
CA GLY A 28 6.89 -12.40 -1.04
C GLY A 28 6.19 -11.47 -2.03
N THR A 29 5.08 -10.86 -1.59
CA THR A 29 4.23 -9.96 -2.37
C THR A 29 4.84 -8.57 -2.51
N THR A 30 5.32 -7.98 -1.41
CA THR A 30 5.71 -6.55 -1.38
C THR A 30 7.19 -6.31 -1.65
N LYS A 31 8.04 -7.35 -1.47
CA LYS A 31 9.51 -7.25 -1.45
C LYS A 31 10.08 -6.34 -0.35
N ILE A 32 9.26 -5.85 0.58
CA ILE A 32 9.70 -4.98 1.68
C ILE A 32 10.73 -5.72 2.55
N GLY A 33 11.86 -5.06 2.83
CA GLY A 33 12.95 -5.60 3.62
C GLY A 33 13.96 -6.48 2.84
N THR A 34 13.75 -6.70 1.55
CA THR A 34 14.68 -7.49 0.71
C THR A 34 15.73 -6.64 -0.03
N GLY A 35 15.45 -5.35 -0.20
CA GLY A 35 16.22 -4.46 -1.09
C GLY A 35 15.81 -4.54 -2.57
N GLU A 36 14.83 -5.38 -2.93
CA GLU A 36 14.37 -5.61 -4.31
C GLU A 36 12.99 -4.96 -4.58
N GLN A 37 12.69 -3.85 -3.91
CA GLN A 37 11.40 -3.17 -4.00
C GLN A 37 11.30 -2.36 -5.30
N THR A 38 10.32 -2.68 -6.14
CA THR A 38 10.07 -1.96 -7.40
C THR A 38 8.75 -1.20 -7.42
N GLU A 39 7.85 -1.48 -6.47
CA GLU A 39 6.56 -0.84 -6.32
C GLU A 39 6.46 -0.19 -4.94
N ARG A 40 5.66 0.87 -4.83
CA ARG A 40 5.28 1.45 -3.54
C ARG A 40 4.07 0.71 -2.99
N TRP A 41 4.03 0.57 -1.67
CA TRP A 41 2.90 -0.06 -0.98
C TRP A 41 2.34 0.88 0.08
N PHE A 42 1.05 1.21 -0.01
CA PHE A 42 0.34 1.90 1.05
C PHE A 42 -0.50 0.88 1.82
N VAL A 43 -0.10 0.56 3.05
CA VAL A 43 -0.67 -0.55 3.82
C VAL A 43 -1.39 -0.05 5.06
N LYS A 44 -2.63 -0.51 5.26
CA LYS A 44 -3.43 -0.29 6.47
C LYS A 44 -3.38 -1.50 7.39
N PHE A 45 -2.91 -1.30 8.61
CA PHE A 45 -3.04 -2.25 9.71
C PHE A 45 -4.32 -1.93 10.49
N PHE A 46 -5.21 -2.91 10.62
CA PHE A 46 -6.52 -2.72 11.22
C PHE A 46 -6.87 -3.84 12.20
N ALA A 47 -8.02 -3.66 12.86
CA ALA A 47 -8.70 -4.70 13.62
C ALA A 47 -10.19 -4.72 13.22
N PRO A 48 -10.80 -5.90 13.00
CA PRO A 48 -12.16 -6.02 12.45
C PRO A 48 -13.24 -5.44 13.37
N TRP A 49 -12.99 -5.45 14.69
CA TRP A 49 -13.90 -4.90 15.69
C TRP A 49 -13.75 -3.37 15.87
N CYS A 50 -12.70 -2.74 15.33
CA CYS A 50 -12.43 -1.32 15.56
C CYS A 50 -13.41 -0.41 14.79
N PRO A 51 -14.22 0.44 15.47
CA PRO A 51 -15.20 1.30 14.80
C PRO A 51 -14.59 2.29 13.80
N HIS A 52 -13.40 2.81 14.10
CA HIS A 52 -12.68 3.72 13.19
C HIS A 52 -12.21 3.01 11.91
N CYS A 53 -11.82 1.74 12.01
CA CYS A 53 -11.43 0.94 10.84
C CYS A 53 -12.63 0.67 9.95
N LYS A 54 -13.76 0.23 10.54
CA LYS A 54 -15.00 -0.05 9.80
C LYS A 54 -15.50 1.16 9.01
N ARG A 55 -15.44 2.37 9.59
CA ARG A 55 -15.83 3.60 8.88
C ARG A 55 -14.90 3.97 7.72
N MET A 56 -13.65 3.51 7.75
CA MET A 56 -12.64 3.81 6.73
C MET A 56 -12.55 2.72 5.66
N ALA A 57 -13.21 1.57 5.86
CA ALA A 57 -13.07 0.41 4.98
C ALA A 57 -13.37 0.76 3.51
N GLN A 58 -14.52 1.40 3.25
CA GLN A 58 -14.89 1.80 1.88
C GLN A 58 -13.89 2.81 1.29
N THR A 59 -13.50 3.83 2.06
CA THR A 59 -12.50 4.81 1.61
C THR A 59 -11.17 4.17 1.21
N TRP A 60 -10.79 3.07 1.87
CA TRP A 60 -9.56 2.34 1.53
C TRP A 60 -9.70 1.55 0.23
N VAL A 61 -10.90 1.03 -0.07
CA VAL A 61 -11.22 0.40 -1.35
C VAL A 61 -11.26 1.45 -2.46
N ASP A 62 -11.96 2.56 -2.26
CA ASP A 62 -12.03 3.65 -3.25
C ASP A 62 -10.61 4.18 -3.57
N LEU A 63 -9.73 4.23 -2.58
CA LEU A 63 -8.32 4.57 -2.76
C LEU A 63 -7.57 3.57 -3.65
N SER A 64 -7.81 2.26 -3.48
CA SER A 64 -7.13 1.26 -4.31
C SER A 64 -7.57 1.37 -5.77
N GLU A 65 -8.83 1.71 -6.01
CA GLU A 65 -9.35 1.94 -7.37
C GLU A 65 -8.79 3.22 -8.02
N GLU A 66 -8.51 4.26 -7.23
CA GLU A 66 -7.95 5.53 -7.74
C GLU A 66 -6.45 5.45 -8.00
N LEU A 67 -5.70 4.71 -7.18
CA LEU A 67 -4.24 4.64 -7.27
C LEU A 67 -3.78 3.56 -8.26
N GLY A 68 -2.87 3.94 -9.16
CA GLY A 68 -2.19 3.02 -10.06
C GLY A 68 -0.68 3.24 -10.10
N GLU A 69 -0.27 4.48 -10.38
CA GLU A 69 1.13 4.88 -10.44
C GLU A 69 1.31 6.25 -9.77
N GLY A 70 2.49 6.47 -9.19
CA GLY A 70 2.92 7.79 -8.72
C GLY A 70 3.36 8.69 -9.88
N PRO A 71 3.63 9.99 -9.62
CA PRO A 71 4.04 10.95 -10.66
C PRO A 71 5.35 10.60 -11.40
N ASP A 72 6.16 9.72 -10.83
CA ASP A 72 7.40 9.20 -11.42
C ASP A 72 7.22 7.86 -12.16
N GLY A 73 5.97 7.43 -12.39
CA GLY A 73 5.63 6.17 -13.06
C GLY A 73 5.85 4.93 -12.20
N THR A 74 6.21 5.08 -10.92
CA THR A 74 6.35 3.94 -10.02
C THR A 74 4.97 3.43 -9.63
N ALA A 75 4.70 2.14 -9.86
CA ALA A 75 3.45 1.51 -9.45
C ALA A 75 3.21 1.70 -7.95
N LEU A 76 1.96 1.97 -7.60
CA LEU A 76 1.55 2.19 -6.22
C LEU A 76 0.37 1.27 -5.90
N ARG A 77 0.59 0.37 -4.93
CA ARG A 77 -0.36 -0.65 -4.50
C ARG A 77 -0.96 -0.28 -3.15
N VAL A 78 -2.20 -0.70 -2.93
CA VAL A 78 -2.90 -0.55 -1.66
C VAL A 78 -3.09 -1.92 -1.03
N GLY A 79 -2.68 -2.06 0.23
CA GLY A 79 -2.81 -3.32 0.96
C GLY A 79 -3.42 -3.14 2.34
N GLU A 80 -3.78 -4.26 2.97
CA GLU A 80 -4.24 -4.27 4.35
C GLU A 80 -3.77 -5.50 5.13
N VAL A 81 -3.67 -5.34 6.44
CA VAL A 81 -3.26 -6.40 7.37
C VAL A 81 -4.21 -6.39 8.56
N ASP A 82 -4.87 -7.52 8.83
CA ASP A 82 -5.54 -7.73 10.12
C ASP A 82 -4.51 -8.03 11.20
N ALA A 83 -4.03 -6.97 11.85
CA ALA A 83 -3.03 -7.06 12.90
C ALA A 83 -3.56 -7.63 14.23
N THR A 84 -4.78 -8.19 14.26
CA THR A 84 -5.26 -9.02 15.37
C THR A 84 -4.93 -10.49 15.19
N THR A 85 -4.58 -10.92 13.98
CA THR A 85 -4.23 -12.31 13.66
C THR A 85 -2.82 -12.46 13.08
N GLN A 86 -2.20 -11.36 12.63
CA GLN A 86 -0.85 -11.33 12.06
C GLN A 86 0.17 -10.78 13.08
N ASP A 87 0.57 -11.61 14.05
CA ASP A 87 1.39 -11.20 15.19
C ASP A 87 2.82 -10.78 14.79
N ALA A 88 3.40 -11.41 13.77
CA ALA A 88 4.76 -11.08 13.34
C ALA A 88 4.79 -9.68 12.71
N LEU A 89 3.84 -9.39 11.80
CA LEU A 89 3.69 -8.06 11.21
C LEU A 89 3.29 -7.00 12.24
N LYS A 90 2.37 -7.31 13.16
CA LYS A 90 1.98 -6.41 14.25
C LYS A 90 3.19 -6.00 15.09
N THR A 91 4.05 -6.95 15.45
CA THR A 91 5.26 -6.72 16.23
C THR A 91 6.29 -5.94 15.42
N LYS A 92 6.55 -6.35 14.18
CA LYS A 92 7.55 -5.72 13.29
C LYS A 92 7.30 -4.24 13.08
N PHE A 93 6.04 -3.84 12.93
CA PHE A 93 5.66 -2.46 12.64
C PHE A 93 5.13 -1.68 13.87
N ASP A 94 5.35 -2.21 15.08
CA ASP A 94 4.94 -1.62 16.36
C ASP A 94 3.47 -1.15 16.35
N ILE A 95 2.57 -2.05 15.95
CA ILE A 95 1.15 -1.75 15.81
C ILE A 95 0.48 -1.79 17.18
N THR A 96 0.47 -0.63 17.83
CA THR A 96 -0.11 -0.42 19.17
C THR A 96 -1.52 0.19 19.15
N GLY A 97 -2.07 0.49 17.96
CA GLY A 97 -3.40 1.07 17.83
C GLY A 97 -3.87 1.21 16.38
N PHE A 98 -5.18 1.29 16.19
CA PHE A 98 -5.84 1.13 14.89
C PHE A 98 -6.77 2.30 14.49
N PRO A 99 -6.95 2.55 13.18
CA PRO A 99 -6.11 2.05 12.09
C PRO A 99 -4.73 2.72 12.13
N ARG A 100 -3.72 2.01 11.63
CA ARG A 100 -2.36 2.53 11.40
C ARG A 100 -2.07 2.36 9.91
N MET A 101 -1.58 3.40 9.23
CA MET A 101 -1.20 3.28 7.82
C MET A 101 0.24 3.71 7.61
N TYR A 102 0.95 2.95 6.77
CA TYR A 102 2.33 3.21 6.39
C TYR A 102 2.48 3.10 4.88
N LEU A 103 3.24 4.02 4.29
CA LEU A 103 3.70 3.92 2.91
C LEU A 103 5.15 3.42 2.91
N PHE A 104 5.37 2.34 2.17
CA PHE A 104 6.68 1.75 1.90
C PHE A 104 7.13 2.21 0.53
N ASP A 105 8.25 2.95 0.49
CA ASP A 105 8.83 3.45 -0.75
C ASP A 105 9.87 2.46 -1.30
N THR A 106 10.18 2.57 -2.59
CA THR A 106 11.10 1.66 -3.28
C THR A 106 12.54 1.78 -2.80
N ASP A 107 12.90 2.88 -2.15
CA ASP A 107 14.20 3.05 -1.49
C ASP A 107 14.29 2.36 -0.11
N GLY A 108 13.23 1.66 0.30
CA GLY A 108 13.12 0.93 1.55
C GLY A 108 12.78 1.78 2.76
N LYS A 109 12.53 3.08 2.59
CA LYS A 109 12.01 3.92 3.66
C LYS A 109 10.52 3.68 3.88
N VAL A 110 10.11 3.89 5.11
CA VAL A 110 8.72 3.71 5.55
C VAL A 110 8.23 5.02 6.13
N TYR A 111 7.03 5.44 5.72
CA TYR A 111 6.45 6.73 6.09
C TYR A 111 5.10 6.52 6.78
N LYS A 112 4.95 7.03 7.99
CA LYS A 112 3.68 6.98 8.72
C LYS A 112 2.71 8.01 8.16
N TYR A 113 1.49 7.61 7.87
CA TYR A 113 0.44 8.55 7.48
C TYR A 113 -0.15 9.29 8.69
N PRO A 114 -0.14 10.64 8.71
CA PRO A 114 -0.67 11.41 9.83
C PRO A 114 -1.98 12.17 9.49
N GLY A 115 -2.44 12.12 8.24
CA GLY A 115 -3.47 13.01 7.71
C GLY A 115 -4.93 12.56 7.93
N ALA A 116 -5.83 13.22 7.19
CA ALA A 116 -7.26 12.95 7.21
C ALA A 116 -7.59 11.62 6.52
N ARG A 117 -8.58 10.87 7.06
CA ARG A 117 -8.96 9.55 6.53
C ARG A 117 -9.97 9.67 5.38
N THR A 118 -9.58 10.38 4.32
CA THR A 118 -10.35 10.60 3.10
C THR A 118 -9.54 10.15 1.89
N VAL A 119 -10.21 9.80 0.78
CA VAL A 119 -9.51 9.42 -0.46
C VAL A 119 -8.53 10.52 -0.88
N GLU A 120 -8.99 11.77 -0.96
CA GLU A 120 -8.14 12.93 -1.28
C GLU A 120 -6.90 13.04 -0.38
N GLY A 121 -7.07 12.89 0.94
CA GLY A 121 -5.98 12.97 1.89
C GLY A 121 -4.99 11.83 1.75
N PHE A 122 -5.45 10.64 1.39
CA PHE A 122 -4.62 9.47 1.14
C PHE A 122 -3.88 9.60 -0.20
N SER A 123 -4.57 9.97 -1.28
CA SER A 123 -4.00 10.17 -2.61
C SER A 123 -2.93 11.26 -2.58
N ALA A 124 -3.21 12.41 -1.96
CA ALA A 124 -2.23 13.50 -1.85
C ALA A 124 -0.94 13.06 -1.14
N PHE A 125 -1.04 12.23 -0.11
CA PHE A 125 0.12 11.67 0.56
C PHE A 125 0.84 10.66 -0.31
N ALA A 126 0.13 9.68 -0.85
CA ALA A 126 0.67 8.56 -1.64
C ALA A 126 1.37 9.03 -2.93
N LEU A 127 0.83 10.08 -3.58
CA LEU A 127 1.36 10.65 -4.82
C LEU A 127 2.56 11.58 -4.62
N GLY A 128 3.15 11.60 -3.42
CA GLY A 128 4.43 12.27 -3.16
C GLY A 128 4.45 13.14 -1.91
N GLY A 129 3.30 13.45 -1.32
CA GLY A 129 3.23 14.21 -0.06
C GLY A 129 4.01 13.53 1.08
N TYR A 130 4.13 12.20 1.06
CA TYR A 130 4.92 11.45 2.05
C TYR A 130 6.38 11.91 2.15
N LYS A 131 6.97 12.45 1.06
CA LYS A 131 8.37 12.91 1.02
C LYS A 131 8.65 14.12 1.92
N SER A 132 7.61 14.79 2.40
CA SER A 132 7.72 15.88 3.38
C SER A 132 7.77 15.43 4.84
N PHE A 133 7.61 14.13 5.09
CA PHE A 133 7.66 13.53 6.42
C PHE A 133 8.97 12.78 6.64
N ASP A 134 9.40 12.71 7.89
CA ASP A 134 10.54 11.86 8.26
C ASP A 134 10.14 10.38 8.17
N PRO A 135 11.01 9.52 7.62
CA PRO A 135 10.77 8.09 7.62
C PRO A 135 10.78 7.56 9.06
N VAL A 136 9.87 6.63 9.36
CA VAL A 136 9.89 5.92 10.64
C VAL A 136 11.10 4.99 10.68
N ALA A 137 11.80 5.02 11.81
CA ALA A 137 12.84 4.06 12.13
C ALA A 137 12.21 2.68 12.35
N THR A 138 11.95 1.99 11.24
CA THR A 138 11.55 0.59 11.26
C THR A 138 12.84 -0.20 11.15
N THR A 139 13.17 -1.00 12.17
CA THR A 139 14.22 -2.02 12.06
C THR A 139 13.75 -3.05 11.02
N LEU A 140 14.12 -2.84 9.76
CA LEU A 140 13.93 -3.80 8.68
C LEU A 140 15.05 -4.82 8.66
#